data_AF-A0A2Z5JZ38-F1
#
_entry.id   AF-A0A2Z5JZ38-F1
#
_cell.length_a   1.000
_cell.length_b   1.000
_cell.length_c   1.000
_cell.angle_alpha   90.00
_cell.angle_beta   90.00
_cell.angle_gamma   90.00
#
_symmetry.space_group_name_H-M   'P 1'
#
loop_
_entity.id
_entity.type
_entity.pdbx_description
1 polymer ?
#
loop_
_entity_poly.entity_id
_entity_poly.type
_entity_poly.pdbx_seq_one_letter_code
_entity_poly.pdbx_strand_id
1 'polypeptide(L)'
;MHMSRIRSRVVTLGVIAAGVVALGSATALPADAATRYWTVQGTGSTPAAAKKAADKKCTDAGGRPDSWAGYVQTSGGWTAIEQCSK
;
A
#
# COMPACT_ATOMS: atom_id res chain seq x y z
N MET A 1 44.20 38.62 6.44
CA MET A 1 43.78 39.63 5.44
C MET A 1 44.27 39.12 4.09
N HIS A 2 43.45 38.76 3.11
CA HIS A 2 42.43 39.57 2.47
C HIS A 2 41.29 38.68 1.93
N MET A 3 40.07 39.22 1.97
CA MET A 3 38.82 38.61 1.52
C MET A 3 38.79 38.33 0.02
N SER A 4 38.18 37.21 -0.39
CA SER A 4 37.71 37.01 -1.76
C SER A 4 36.19 36.78 -1.73
N ARG A 5 35.45 37.65 -2.42
CA ARG A 5 33.98 37.64 -2.49
C ARG A 5 33.54 36.55 -3.47
N ILE A 6 32.73 35.60 -3.02
CA ILE A 6 32.05 34.64 -3.91
C ILE A 6 30.54 34.89 -3.83
N ARG A 7 29.98 35.19 -5.00
CA ARG A 7 28.57 35.54 -5.21
C ARG A 7 27.66 34.37 -4.85
N SER A 8 26.67 34.66 -4.02
CA SER A 8 25.58 33.77 -3.65
C SER A 8 24.81 33.30 -4.89
N ARG A 9 24.81 31.98 -5.13
CA ARG A 9 23.79 31.28 -5.92
C ARG A 9 23.16 30.25 -5.00
N VAL A 10 22.03 30.62 -4.43
CA VAL A 10 21.16 29.69 -3.69
C VAL A 10 20.58 28.73 -4.74
N VAL A 11 21.20 27.56 -4.85
CA VAL A 11 20.60 26.40 -5.51
C VAL A 11 20.05 25.54 -4.39
N THR A 12 18.74 25.57 -4.21
CA THR A 12 18.02 24.68 -3.30
C THR A 12 18.24 23.25 -3.80
N LEU A 13 19.24 22.57 -3.24
CA LEU A 13 19.41 21.13 -3.34
C LEU A 13 18.21 20.50 -2.62
N GLY A 14 17.19 20.12 -3.39
CA GLY A 14 16.16 19.20 -2.94
C GLY A 14 16.82 17.88 -2.56
N VAL A 15 16.74 17.56 -1.28
CA VAL A 15 17.39 16.42 -0.63
C VAL A 15 16.89 15.09 -1.21
N ILE A 16 17.86 14.20 -1.38
CA ILE A 16 17.77 12.80 -1.78
C ILE A 16 16.77 12.05 -0.88
N ALA A 17 15.73 11.47 -1.49
CA ALA A 17 15.01 10.34 -0.92
C ALA A 17 15.32 9.11 -1.78
N ALA A 18 16.40 8.42 -1.43
CA ALA A 18 16.59 7.04 -1.81
C ALA A 18 15.57 6.21 -1.02
N GLY A 19 14.64 5.54 -1.70
CA GLY A 19 13.67 4.70 -1.02
C GLY A 19 12.77 3.97 -2.01
N VAL A 20 13.06 2.68 -2.19
CA VAL A 20 12.29 1.70 -2.95
C VAL A 20 12.57 1.70 -4.45
N VAL A 21 13.62 0.95 -4.79
CA VAL A 21 13.68 0.15 -6.02
C VAL A 21 12.32 -0.50 -6.22
N ALA A 22 11.59 -0.05 -7.23
CA ALA A 22 10.41 -0.73 -7.72
C ALA A 22 10.85 -2.09 -8.26
N LEU A 23 10.87 -3.11 -7.39
CA LEU A 23 10.89 -4.49 -7.84
C LEU A 23 9.62 -4.69 -8.66
N GLY A 24 9.85 -4.88 -9.96
CA GLY A 24 8.81 -5.03 -10.95
C GLY A 24 7.89 -6.20 -10.62
N SER A 25 6.60 -5.93 -10.73
CA SER A 25 5.66 -6.71 -11.51
C SER A 25 4.38 -5.90 -11.56
N ALA A 26 4.35 -4.90 -12.44
CA ALA A 26 3.07 -4.41 -12.95
C ALA A 26 2.50 -5.52 -13.82
N THR A 27 1.89 -6.53 -13.19
CA THR A 27 0.87 -7.34 -13.84
C THR A 27 -0.27 -6.37 -14.10
N ALA A 28 -0.24 -5.74 -15.28
CA ALA A 28 -1.39 -5.05 -15.80
C ALA A 28 -2.49 -6.09 -15.94
N LEU A 29 -3.27 -6.27 -14.87
CA LEU A 29 -4.54 -6.97 -14.91
C LEU A 29 -5.30 -6.31 -16.06
N PRO A 30 -5.69 -7.06 -17.10
CA PRO A 30 -6.45 -6.50 -18.20
C PRO A 30 -7.65 -5.74 -17.60
N ALA A 31 -8.04 -4.61 -18.17
CA ALA A 31 -9.08 -3.74 -17.59
C ALA A 31 -10.41 -4.48 -17.24
N ASP A 32 -10.63 -5.63 -17.86
CA ASP A 32 -11.73 -6.57 -17.55
C ASP A 32 -11.62 -7.21 -16.14
N ALA A 33 -10.41 -7.44 -15.62
CA ALA A 33 -10.15 -7.94 -14.27
C ALA A 33 -10.23 -6.82 -13.22
N ALA A 34 -9.76 -5.61 -13.51
CA ALA A 34 -9.87 -4.48 -12.58
C ALA A 34 -11.33 -4.12 -12.22
N THR A 35 -12.29 -4.49 -13.06
CA THR A 35 -13.72 -4.26 -12.82
C THR A 35 -14.36 -5.39 -11.98
N ARG A 36 -13.75 -6.58 -11.95
CA ARG A 36 -14.24 -7.74 -11.19
C ARG A 36 -13.65 -7.84 -9.80
N TYR A 37 -12.47 -7.26 -9.57
CA TYR A 37 -11.75 -7.34 -8.31
C TYR A 37 -11.59 -5.96 -7.65
N TRP A 38 -11.94 -5.83 -6.37
CA TRP A 38 -11.66 -4.64 -5.54
C TRP A 38 -10.97 -5.04 -4.25
N THR A 39 -10.38 -4.09 -3.52
CA THR A 39 -9.73 -4.39 -2.23
C THR A 39 -10.54 -3.89 -1.06
N VAL A 40 -10.62 -4.69 0.01
CA VAL A 40 -11.16 -4.27 1.31
C VAL A 40 -10.11 -4.42 2.40
N GLN A 41 -10.22 -3.63 3.46
CA GLN A 41 -9.29 -3.68 4.58
C GLN A 41 -10.01 -4.10 5.86
N GLY A 42 -9.45 -5.07 6.57
CA GLY A 42 -9.90 -5.50 7.90
C GLY A 42 -8.79 -5.30 8.92
N THR A 43 -9.16 -4.95 10.16
CA THR A 43 -8.21 -4.76 11.26
C THR A 43 -8.51 -5.72 12.39
N GLY A 44 -7.49 -6.19 13.10
CA GLY A 44 -7.65 -7.06 14.26
C GLY A 44 -6.36 -7.27 15.03
N SER A 45 -6.46 -7.82 16.25
CA SER A 45 -5.31 -8.06 17.12
C SER A 45 -4.37 -9.16 16.61
N THR A 46 -4.86 -9.99 15.68
CA THR A 46 -4.13 -11.09 15.03
C THR A 46 -4.35 -11.06 13.51
N PRO A 47 -3.48 -11.69 12.70
CA PRO A 47 -3.68 -11.79 11.25
C PRO A 47 -5.04 -12.41 10.91
N ALA A 48 -5.42 -13.49 11.61
CA ALA A 48 -6.69 -14.18 11.39
C ALA A 48 -7.91 -13.29 11.70
N ALA A 49 -7.84 -12.49 12.78
CA ALA A 49 -8.92 -11.55 13.12
C ALA A 49 -9.03 -10.43 12.07
N ALA A 50 -7.90 -9.91 11.59
CA ALA A 50 -7.87 -8.91 10.52
C ALA A 50 -8.44 -9.47 9.20
N LYS A 51 -8.07 -10.71 8.81
CA LYS A 51 -8.63 -11.37 7.62
C LYS A 51 -10.14 -11.56 7.76
N LYS A 52 -10.60 -12.11 8.89
CA LYS A 52 -12.03 -12.30 9.15
C LYS A 52 -12.83 -10.99 9.05
N ALA A 53 -12.26 -9.87 9.51
CA ALA A 53 -12.88 -8.56 9.38
C ALA A 53 -12.92 -8.07 7.92
N ALA A 54 -11.89 -8.35 7.13
CA ALA A 54 -11.83 -8.03 5.71
C ALA A 54 -12.84 -8.90 4.92
N ASP A 55 -12.85 -10.21 5.17
CA ASP A 55 -13.78 -11.18 4.57
C ASP A 55 -15.23 -10.77 4.82
N LYS A 56 -15.57 -10.37 6.06
CA LYS A 56 -16.91 -9.89 6.39
C LYS A 56 -17.30 -8.67 5.55
N LYS A 57 -16.41 -7.68 5.44
CA LYS A 57 -16.65 -6.48 4.61
C LYS A 57 -16.83 -6.85 3.14
N CYS A 58 -16.08 -7.83 2.65
CA CYS A 58 -16.21 -8.36 1.31
C CYS A 58 -17.60 -8.94 1.04
N THR A 59 -18.04 -9.86 1.91
CA THR A 59 -19.34 -10.53 1.81
C THR A 59 -20.49 -9.56 1.99
N ASP A 60 -20.40 -8.61 2.94
CA ASP A 60 -21.42 -7.58 3.16
C ASP A 60 -21.58 -6.66 1.94
N ALA A 61 -20.51 -6.43 1.18
CA ALA A 61 -20.52 -5.68 -0.07
C ALA A 61 -21.00 -6.51 -1.28
N GLY A 62 -21.44 -7.75 -1.05
CA GLY A 62 -21.90 -8.68 -2.09
C GLY A 62 -20.77 -9.29 -2.91
N GLY A 63 -19.55 -9.35 -2.36
CA GLY A 63 -18.40 -9.96 -3.00
C GLY A 63 -18.00 -11.31 -2.43
N ARG A 64 -17.04 -11.95 -3.10
CA ARG A 64 -16.35 -13.16 -2.64
C ARG A 64 -14.91 -12.83 -2.26
N PRO A 65 -14.51 -13.04 -1.00
CA PRO A 65 -13.12 -12.85 -0.58
C PRO A 65 -12.23 -13.93 -1.20
N ASP A 66 -11.00 -13.54 -1.52
CA ASP A 66 -9.95 -14.45 -1.95
C ASP A 66 -9.51 -15.38 -0.80
N SER A 67 -8.86 -16.47 -1.19
CA SER A 67 -8.28 -17.40 -0.20
C SER A 67 -7.06 -16.79 0.50
N TRP A 68 -6.48 -15.73 -0.08
CA TRP A 68 -5.26 -15.07 0.38
C TRP A 68 -5.50 -13.58 0.63
N ALA A 69 -4.81 -13.05 1.64
CA ALA A 69 -4.81 -11.64 1.98
C ALA A 69 -3.37 -11.14 2.13
N GLY A 70 -3.13 -9.88 1.79
CA GLY A 70 -1.94 -9.17 2.23
C GLY A 70 -2.07 -8.78 3.71
N TYR A 71 -0.97 -8.77 4.47
CA TYR A 71 -0.99 -8.37 5.88
C TYR A 71 0.05 -7.30 6.17
N VAL A 72 -0.35 -6.32 6.98
CA VAL A 72 0.52 -5.28 7.52
C VAL A 72 0.39 -5.31 9.04
N GLN A 73 1.51 -5.56 9.73
CA GLN A 73 1.59 -5.41 11.18
C GLN A 73 1.92 -3.96 11.53
N THR A 74 1.16 -3.40 12.48
CA THR A 74 1.35 -2.06 13.03
C THR A 74 1.47 -2.17 14.56
N SER A 75 1.89 -1.09 15.22
CA SER A 75 1.93 -1.04 16.69
C SER A 75 0.55 -1.24 17.34
N GLY A 76 -0.55 -1.03 16.61
CA GLY A 76 -1.93 -1.23 17.06
C GLY A 76 -2.54 -2.60 16.71
N GLY A 77 -1.79 -3.51 16.06
CA GLY A 77 -2.28 -4.82 15.65
C GLY A 77 -2.05 -5.10 14.17
N TRP A 78 -2.93 -5.87 13.55
CA TRP A 78 -2.83 -6.34 12.18
C TRP A 78 -3.89 -5.70 11.29
N THR A 79 -3.48 -5.35 10.07
CA THR A 79 -4.38 -4.97 8.98
C THR A 79 -4.25 -5.99 7.86
N ALA A 80 -5.36 -6.59 7.44
CA ALA A 80 -5.44 -7.44 6.27
C ALA A 80 -5.99 -6.64 5.09
N ILE A 81 -5.38 -6.78 3.93
CA ILE A 81 -5.82 -6.22 2.65
C ILE A 81 -6.28 -7.42 1.80
N GLU A 82 -7.58 -7.53 1.63
CA GLU A 82 -8.24 -8.66 0.98
C GLU A 82 -8.66 -8.25 -0.43
N GLN A 83 -8.43 -9.14 -1.42
CA GLN A 83 -9.04 -8.98 -2.74
C GLN A 83 -10.44 -9.59 -2.70
N CYS A 84 -11.38 -8.84 -3.26
CA CYS A 84 -12.79 -9.18 -3.35
C CYS A 84 -13.18 -9.28 -4.80
N SER A 85 -13.86 -10.35 -5.18
CA SER A 85 -14.45 -10.51 -6.50
C SER A 85 -15.96 -10.31 -6.48
N LYS A 86 -16.55 -9.92 -7.61
CA LYS A 86 -18.01 -9.93 -7.81
C LYS A 86 -18.56 -11.36 -7.84
#